data_AF-A0A966BFZ7-F1
#
_entry.id   AF-A0A966BFZ7-F1
#
_cell.length_a   1.000
_cell.length_b   1.000
_cell.length_c   1.000
_cell.angle_alpha   90.00
_cell.angle_beta   90.00
_cell.angle_gamma   90.00
#
_symmetry.space_group_name_H-M   'P 1'
#
loop_
_entity.id
_entity.type
_entity.pdbx_description
1 polymer ?
#
loop_
_entity_poly.entity_id
_entity_poly.type
_entity_poly.pdbx_seq_one_letter_code
_entity_poly.pdbx_strand_id
1 'polypeptide(L)'
;QYMGTIELDDDGLCCGAGGAYSSLHPETAAAVRSRKLESINRSGGTNVVSANPGCMLHLQQAGVSVQHPLELVDSIITRAMNSE
;
A
#
# COMPACT_ATOMS: atom_id res chain seq x y z
N GLN A 1 -20.03 -1.44 -10.76
CA GLN A 1 -19.79 -2.31 -9.59
C GLN A 1 -18.58 -1.73 -8.87
N TYR A 2 -18.73 -1.19 -7.66
CA TYR A 2 -17.61 -0.59 -6.92
C TYR A 2 -16.77 -1.70 -6.28
N MET A 3 -15.45 -1.57 -6.32
CA MET A 3 -14.55 -2.46 -5.56
C MET A 3 -14.68 -2.15 -4.07
N GLY A 4 -14.88 -3.18 -3.26
CA GLY A 4 -14.86 -3.04 -1.81
C GLY A 4 -13.44 -2.80 -1.30
N THR A 5 -13.32 -2.04 -0.21
CA THR A 5 -12.08 -1.87 0.55
C THR A 5 -12.14 -2.74 1.81
N ILE A 6 -10.97 -3.13 2.30
CA ILE A 6 -10.82 -3.75 3.62
C ILE A 6 -10.27 -2.67 4.55
N GLU A 7 -11.00 -2.38 5.63
CA GLU A 7 -10.53 -1.43 6.64
C GLU A 7 -9.41 -2.06 7.47
N LEU A 8 -8.33 -1.30 7.66
CA LEU A 8 -7.20 -1.71 8.47
C LEU A 8 -7.43 -1.37 9.95
N ASP A 9 -6.98 -2.25 10.83
CA ASP A 9 -7.07 -2.10 12.29
C ASP A 9 -5.95 -1.22 12.88
N ASP A 10 -5.63 -0.12 12.21
CA ASP A 10 -4.54 0.78 12.61
C ASP A 10 -4.91 2.26 12.62
N ASP A 11 -6.21 2.56 12.72
CA ASP A 11 -6.74 3.92 12.87
C ASP A 11 -6.30 4.90 11.76
N GLY A 12 -6.00 4.38 10.56
CA GLY A 12 -5.57 5.20 9.43
C GLY A 12 -4.16 5.77 9.59
N LEU A 13 -3.31 5.14 10.41
CA LEU A 13 -1.95 5.61 10.66
C LEU A 13 -1.07 5.62 9.41
N CYS A 14 -0.03 6.46 9.45
CA CYS A 14 0.92 6.66 8.35
C CYS A 14 1.72 5.39 8.02
N CYS A 15 2.19 5.28 6.77
CA CYS A 15 3.05 4.20 6.29
C CYS A 15 4.53 4.32 6.74
N GLY A 16 4.96 5.49 7.24
CA GLY A 16 6.34 5.73 7.69
C GLY A 16 7.25 6.40 6.65
N ALA A 17 6.81 6.55 5.40
CA ALA A 17 7.65 7.06 4.31
C ALA A 17 8.16 8.49 4.53
N GLY A 18 7.35 9.41 5.08
CA GLY A 18 7.78 10.70 5.66
C GLY A 18 8.65 11.68 4.85
N GLY A 19 9.01 11.38 3.60
CA GLY A 19 9.98 12.18 2.82
C GLY A 19 11.35 12.22 3.50
N ALA A 20 11.91 13.43 3.68
CA ALA A 20 13.19 13.60 4.36
C ALA A 20 13.21 13.04 5.79
N TYR A 21 12.05 12.98 6.46
CA TYR A 21 11.95 12.45 7.82
C TYR A 21 12.40 10.98 7.90
N SER A 22 12.04 10.13 6.93
CA SER A 22 12.46 8.73 6.97
C SER A 22 13.97 8.56 6.80
N SER A 23 14.60 9.47 6.07
CA SER A 23 16.06 9.47 5.90
C SER A 23 16.78 9.96 7.14
N LEU A 24 16.22 10.95 7.84
CA LEU A 24 16.77 11.48 9.09
C LEU A 24 16.50 10.57 10.29
N HIS A 25 15.40 9.80 10.26
CA HIS A 25 14.94 8.93 11.33
C HIS A 25 14.58 7.52 10.81
N PRO A 26 15.57 6.76 10.30
CA PRO A 26 15.32 5.48 9.64
C PRO A 26 14.73 4.41 10.57
N GLU A 27 15.13 4.38 11.84
CA GLU A 27 14.60 3.42 12.82
C GLU A 27 13.12 3.67 13.13
N THR A 28 12.74 4.94 13.33
CA THR A 28 11.35 5.34 13.54
C THR A 28 10.50 5.03 12.32
N ALA A 29 10.99 5.36 11.12
CA ALA A 29 10.30 5.06 9.87
C ALA A 29 10.09 3.55 9.70
N ALA A 30 11.11 2.74 9.97
CA ALA A 30 11.02 1.29 9.92
C ALA A 30 10.01 0.73 10.94
N ALA A 31 9.97 1.25 12.17
CA ALA A 31 9.01 0.82 13.19
C ALA A 31 7.56 1.14 12.78
N VAL A 32 7.32 2.35 12.24
CA VAL A 32 6.00 2.75 11.73
C VAL A 32 5.59 1.86 10.55
N ARG A 33 6.51 1.59 9.63
CA ARG A 33 6.28 0.66 8.52
C ARG A 33 5.90 -0.72 9.02
N SER A 34 6.64 -1.30 9.98
CA SER A 34 6.34 -2.62 10.53
C SER A 34 4.92 -2.69 11.10
N ARG A 35 4.48 -1.67 11.85
CA ARG A 35 3.11 -1.61 12.37
C ARG A 35 2.05 -1.61 11.25
N LYS A 36 2.26 -0.83 10.20
CA LYS A 36 1.35 -0.80 9.03
C LYS A 36 1.30 -2.16 8.34
N LEU A 37 2.44 -2.81 8.16
CA LEU A 37 2.55 -4.14 7.54
C LEU A 37 1.84 -5.21 8.36
N GLU A 38 1.97 -5.17 9.68
CA GLU A 38 1.23 -6.09 10.56
C GLU A 38 -0.28 -5.92 10.42
N SER A 39 -0.78 -4.68 10.33
CA SER A 39 -2.20 -4.42 10.11
C SER A 39 -2.68 -4.93 8.74
N ILE A 40 -1.91 -4.66 7.68
CA ILE A 40 -2.17 -5.19 6.34
C ILE A 40 -2.23 -6.72 6.38
N ASN A 41 -1.26 -7.38 7.04
CA ASN A 41 -1.23 -8.84 7.13
C ASN A 41 -2.43 -9.40 7.90
N ARG A 42 -2.84 -8.76 9.01
CA ARG A 42 -4.02 -9.18 9.78
C ARG A 42 -5.33 -9.02 9.00
N SER A 43 -5.40 -8.04 8.09
CA SER A 43 -6.59 -7.80 7.27
C SER A 43 -6.91 -8.95 6.29
N GLY A 44 -5.93 -9.79 5.97
CA GLY A 44 -6.06 -10.84 4.95
C GLY A 44 -6.19 -10.32 3.52
N GLY A 45 -5.98 -9.01 3.30
CA GLY A 45 -6.04 -8.38 1.99
C GLY A 45 -4.96 -8.92 1.03
N THR A 46 -5.34 -9.18 -0.21
CA THR A 46 -4.46 -9.74 -1.24
C THR A 46 -3.83 -8.68 -2.14
N ASN A 47 -4.43 -7.49 -2.21
CA ASN A 47 -3.97 -6.37 -3.05
C ASN A 47 -3.84 -5.11 -2.21
N VAL A 48 -2.62 -4.58 -2.10
CA VAL A 48 -2.36 -3.29 -1.45
C VAL A 48 -2.25 -2.21 -2.52
N VAL A 49 -3.00 -1.12 -2.34
CA VAL A 49 -3.04 -0.02 -3.29
C VAL A 49 -2.69 1.28 -2.58
N SER A 50 -1.84 2.10 -3.18
CA SER A 50 -1.48 3.42 -2.64
C SER A 50 -1.36 4.45 -3.76
N ALA A 51 -2.04 5.59 -3.61
CA ALA A 51 -1.88 6.75 -4.49
C ALA A 51 -0.63 7.59 -4.16
N ASN A 52 0.13 7.21 -3.12
CA ASN A 52 1.35 7.90 -2.71
C ASN A 52 2.59 7.06 -3.10
N PRO A 53 3.43 7.53 -4.04
CA PRO A 53 4.64 6.83 -4.47
C PRO A 53 5.64 6.57 -3.34
N GLY A 54 5.74 7.49 -2.38
CA GLY A 54 6.60 7.34 -1.20
C GLY A 54 6.16 6.16 -0.33
N CYS A 55 4.86 6.04 -0.04
CA CYS A 55 4.33 4.86 0.67
C CYS A 55 4.52 3.58 -0.14
N MET A 56 4.29 3.62 -1.47
CA MET A 56 4.54 2.48 -2.36
C MET A 56 5.97 1.98 -2.22
N LEU A 57 6.95 2.84 -2.49
CA LEU A 57 8.37 2.47 -2.46
C LEU A 57 8.79 2.01 -1.05
N HIS A 58 8.32 2.72 -0.01
CA HIS A 58 8.69 2.41 1.36
C HIS A 58 8.15 1.05 1.83
N LEU A 59 6.93 0.67 1.44
CA LEU A 59 6.32 -0.63 1.74
C LEU A 59 6.90 -1.74 0.86
N GLN A 60 7.19 -1.46 -0.42
CA GLN A 60 7.84 -2.39 -1.34
C GLN A 60 9.24 -2.80 -0.88
N GLN A 61 9.99 -1.88 -0.26
CA GLN A 61 11.29 -2.20 0.39
C GLN A 61 11.17 -3.27 1.49
N ALA A 62 9.98 -3.48 2.06
CA ALA A 62 9.71 -4.52 3.04
C ALA A 62 9.07 -5.79 2.44
N GLY A 63 9.04 -5.91 1.10
CA GLY A 63 8.58 -7.11 0.40
C GLY A 63 7.08 -7.17 0.11
N VAL A 64 6.32 -6.11 0.37
CA VAL A 64 4.89 -6.06 0.02
C VAL A 64 4.70 -5.50 -1.38
N SER A 65 3.95 -6.22 -2.22
CA SER A 65 3.51 -5.70 -3.51
C SER A 65 2.47 -4.62 -3.29
N VAL A 66 2.80 -3.39 -3.69
CA VAL A 66 1.89 -2.24 -3.65
C VAL A 66 1.77 -1.68 -5.06
N GLN A 67 0.53 -1.45 -5.51
CA GLN A 67 0.23 -0.91 -6.83
C GLN A 67 -0.37 0.49 -6.73
N HIS A 68 -0.22 1.28 -7.80
CA HIS A 68 -0.93 2.54 -7.91
C HIS A 68 -2.41 2.30 -8.30
N PRO A 69 -3.40 3.07 -7.81
CA PRO A 69 -4.80 2.90 -8.19
C PRO A 69 -5.04 2.89 -9.71
N LEU A 70 -4.28 3.68 -10.46
CA LEU A 70 -4.39 3.71 -11.92
C LEU A 70 -3.89 2.42 -12.60
N GLU A 71 -2.89 1.74 -12.04
CA GLU A 71 -2.44 0.43 -12.55
C GLU A 71 -3.53 -0.63 -12.34
N LEU A 72 -4.22 -0.56 -11.20
CA LEU A 72 -5.36 -1.43 -10.93
C LEU A 72 -6.49 -1.16 -11.92
N VAL A 73 -6.89 0.10 -12.12
CA VAL A 73 -7.95 0.50 -13.06
C VAL A 73 -7.60 0.09 -14.49
N ASP A 74 -6.37 0.36 -14.94
CA ASP A 74 -5.86 -0.04 -16.25
C ASP A 74 -5.97 -1.56 -16.43
N SER A 75 -5.48 -2.34 -15.47
CA SER A 75 -5.54 -3.80 -15.52
C SER A 75 -6.98 -4.34 -15.63
N ILE A 76 -7.95 -3.69 -14.98
CA ILE A 76 -9.36 -4.08 -15.04
C ILE A 76 -9.94 -3.78 -16.41
N ILE A 77 -9.69 -2.57 -16.94
CA ILE A 77 -10.19 -2.15 -18.24
C ILE A 77 -9.58 -3.04 -19.34
N THR A 78 -8.27 -3.23 -19.34
CA THR A 78 -7.59 -4.08 -20.31
C THR A 78 -8.07 -5.53 -20.25
N ARG A 79 -8.28 -6.09 -19.04
CA ARG A 79 -8.83 -7.45 -18.89
C ARG A 79 -10.23 -7.54 -19.49
N ALA A 80 -11.10 -6.58 -19.19
CA ALA A 80 -12.47 -6.56 -19.71
C ALA A 80 -12.50 -6.52 -21.25
N MET A 81 -11.64 -5.70 -21.87
CA MET A 81 -11.55 -5.58 -23.33
C MET A 81 -11.00 -6.83 -24.02
N ASN A 82 -10.15 -7.61 -23.34
CA ASN A 82 -9.53 -8.82 -23.89
C ASN A 82 -10.31 -10.11 -23.57
N SER A 83 -11.34 -10.02 -22.72
CA SER A 83 -12.23 -11.13 -22.38
C SER A 83 -13.45 -11.26 -23.30
N GLU A 84 -13.49 -10.49 -24.38
CA GLU A 84 -14.47 -10.55 -25.48
C GLU A 84 -13.92 -11.29 -26.71
#